data_AF-A0A1B6JA62-F1
#
_entry.id   AF-A0A1B6JA62-F1
#
_cell.length_a   1.000
_cell.length_b   1.000
_cell.length_c   1.000
_cell.angle_alpha   90.00
_cell.angle_beta   90.00
_cell.angle_gamma   90.00
#
_symmetry.space_group_name_H-M   'P 1'
#
loop_
_entity.id
_entity.type
_entity.pdbx_description
1 polymer ?
#
loop_
_entity_poly.entity_id
_entity_poly.type
_entity_poly.pdbx_seq_one_letter_code
_entity_poly.pdbx_strand_id
1 'polypeptide(L)'
;MDQWSVQHRVFAYDTFIKNGESVIKTQRIFRRHFNIARNDTVPSRNTLLRWVHKFRTTGTVSKKKPPGPARTVRTPDNIARVRTALMRSPGRSARRHAQELRMKLDSVR
;
A
#
# COMPACT_ATOMS: atom_id res chain seq x y z
N MET A 1 -13.85 0.14 -6.42
CA MET A 1 -14.10 0.46 -4.98
C MET A 1 -13.61 -0.71 -4.14
N ASP A 2 -13.01 -0.47 -2.98
CA ASP A 2 -12.63 -1.56 -2.05
C ASP A 2 -13.94 -2.11 -1.44
N GLN A 3 -14.29 -3.36 -1.75
CA GLN A 3 -15.56 -4.00 -1.35
C GLN A 3 -15.81 -3.98 0.17
N TRP A 4 -14.74 -3.89 0.96
CA TRP A 4 -14.79 -3.93 2.43
C TRP A 4 -14.11 -2.70 3.03
N SER A 5 -14.91 -1.83 3.64
CA SER A 5 -14.44 -0.64 4.37
C SER A 5 -13.61 -1.00 5.61
N VAL A 6 -12.94 -0.01 6.20
CA VAL A 6 -12.17 -0.18 7.46
C VAL A 6 -13.07 -0.68 8.58
N GLN A 7 -14.29 -0.13 8.70
CA GLN A 7 -15.28 -0.55 9.70
C GLN A 7 -15.59 -2.05 9.62
N HIS A 8 -15.79 -2.59 8.42
CA HIS A 8 -16.01 -4.03 8.22
C HIS A 8 -14.83 -4.85 8.76
N ARG A 9 -13.60 -4.41 8.49
CA ARG A 9 -12.39 -5.15 8.88
C ARG A 9 -12.15 -5.11 10.39
N VAL A 10 -12.35 -3.96 11.02
CA VAL A 10 -12.28 -3.82 12.49
C VAL A 10 -13.31 -4.74 13.13
N PHE A 11 -14.57 -4.65 12.69
CA PHE A 11 -15.63 -5.50 13.22
C PHE A 11 -15.30 -6.98 13.07
N ALA A 12 -14.83 -7.41 11.90
CA ALA A 12 -14.44 -8.79 11.63
C ALA A 12 -13.29 -9.27 12.54
N TYR A 13 -12.29 -8.42 12.80
CA TYR A 13 -11.20 -8.76 13.72
C TYR A 13 -11.72 -8.94 15.14
N ASP A 14 -12.47 -7.98 15.67
CA ASP A 14 -12.97 -8.03 17.04
C ASP A 14 -13.88 -9.24 17.27
N THR A 15 -14.76 -9.52 16.31
CA THR A 15 -15.63 -10.71 16.38
C THR A 15 -14.85 -12.00 16.20
N PHE A 16 -13.77 -12.03 15.42
CA PHE A 16 -12.89 -13.21 15.32
C PHE A 16 -12.24 -13.54 16.66
N ILE A 17 -11.68 -12.55 17.35
CA ILE A 17 -11.06 -12.75 18.67
C ILE A 17 -12.09 -13.18 19.71
N LYS A 18 -13.24 -12.48 19.79
CA LYS A 18 -14.31 -12.79 20.77
C LYS A 18 -14.92 -14.18 20.61
N ASN A 19 -14.84 -14.78 19.42
CA ASN A 19 -15.44 -16.09 19.13
C ASN A 19 -14.42 -17.23 19.05
N GLY A 20 -13.25 -17.07 19.68
CA GLY A 20 -12.21 -18.11 19.73
C GLY A 20 -11.61 -18.42 18.37
N GLU A 21 -11.38 -17.39 17.55
CA GLU A 21 -10.73 -17.51 16.24
C GLU A 21 -11.50 -18.37 15.22
N SER A 22 -12.81 -18.52 15.41
CA SER A 22 -13.68 -19.27 14.50
C SER A 22 -14.17 -18.40 13.33
N VAL A 23 -13.61 -18.64 12.15
CA VAL A 23 -14.02 -17.99 10.88
C VAL A 23 -15.51 -18.10 10.59
N ILE A 24 -16.12 -19.29 10.77
CA ILE A 24 -17.53 -19.54 10.44
C ILE A 24 -18.45 -18.69 11.33
N LYS A 25 -18.21 -18.70 12.65
CA LYS A 25 -18.93 -17.85 13.61
C LYS A 25 -18.81 -16.37 13.25
N THR A 26 -17.59 -15.91 12.93
CA THR A 26 -17.36 -14.52 12.52
C THR A 26 -18.15 -14.15 11.27
N GLN A 27 -18.14 -14.97 10.22
CA GLN A 27 -18.93 -14.72 9.00
C GLN A 27 -20.43 -14.66 9.27
N ARG A 28 -20.97 -15.56 10.10
CA ARG A 28 -22.40 -15.57 10.48
C ARG A 28 -22.79 -14.31 11.26
N ILE A 29 -21.94 -13.85 12.18
CA ILE A 29 -22.19 -12.63 12.95
C ILE A 29 -22.04 -11.41 12.05
N PHE A 30 -21.00 -11.36 11.21
CA PHE A 30 -20.75 -10.30 10.24
C PHE A 30 -21.94 -10.09 9.31
N ARG A 31 -22.49 -11.16 8.75
CA ARG A 31 -23.69 -11.09 7.89
C ARG A 31 -24.86 -10.44 8.61
N ARG A 32 -25.15 -10.88 9.84
CA ARG A 32 -26.25 -10.32 10.65
C ARG A 32 -26.02 -8.85 11.01
N HIS A 33 -24.79 -8.51 11.39
CA HIS A 33 -24.45 -7.15 11.82
C HIS A 33 -24.57 -6.12 10.71
N PHE A 34 -24.13 -6.46 9.49
CA PHE A 34 -24.21 -5.57 8.33
C PHE A 34 -25.47 -5.79 7.47
N ASN A 35 -26.45 -6.57 7.97
CA ASN A 35 -27.70 -6.90 7.27
C ASN A 35 -27.49 -7.37 5.81
N ILE A 36 -26.48 -8.20 5.58
CA ILE A 36 -26.10 -8.68 4.24
C ILE A 36 -27.09 -9.76 3.80
N ALA A 37 -27.67 -9.61 2.60
CA ALA A 37 -28.65 -10.56 2.09
C ALA A 37 -28.04 -11.96 1.92
N ARG A 38 -28.89 -12.99 1.85
CA ARG A 38 -28.45 -14.39 1.75
C ARG A 38 -27.51 -14.63 0.58
N ASN A 39 -27.81 -14.02 -0.54
CA ASN A 39 -27.08 -14.19 -1.81
C ASN A 39 -25.89 -13.21 -1.92
N ASP A 40 -25.81 -12.24 -1.03
CA ASP A 40 -24.70 -11.30 -1.01
C ASP A 40 -23.48 -11.92 -0.34
N THR A 41 -22.33 -11.49 -0.84
CA THR A 41 -21.03 -12.00 -0.43
C THR A 41 -20.68 -11.55 0.99
N VAL A 42 -20.02 -12.43 1.73
CA VAL A 42 -19.32 -12.11 2.99
C VAL A 42 -17.83 -12.29 2.77
N PRO A 43 -16.96 -11.71 3.64
CA PRO A 43 -15.52 -11.92 3.53
C PRO A 43 -15.20 -13.42 3.57
N SER A 44 -14.47 -13.92 2.57
CA SER A 44 -14.05 -15.32 2.53
C SER A 44 -13.10 -15.65 3.69
N ARG A 45 -12.90 -16.94 3.97
CA ARG A 45 -11.95 -17.42 4.97
C ARG A 45 -10.57 -16.78 4.81
N ASN A 46 -10.05 -16.80 3.58
CA ASN A 46 -8.71 -16.28 3.28
C ASN A 46 -8.64 -14.75 3.42
N THR A 47 -9.71 -14.04 3.04
CA THR A 47 -9.80 -12.58 3.23
C THR A 47 -9.76 -12.21 4.71
N LEU A 48 -10.54 -12.93 5.54
CA LEU A 48 -10.62 -12.69 6.97
C LEU A 48 -9.26 -12.99 7.65
N LEU A 49 -8.65 -14.14 7.36
CA LEU A 49 -7.35 -14.49 7.90
C LEU A 49 -6.26 -13.52 7.46
N ARG A 50 -6.31 -13.01 6.23
CA ARG A 50 -5.39 -11.97 5.75
C ARG A 50 -5.53 -10.67 6.55
N TRP A 51 -6.75 -10.26 6.90
CA TRP A 51 -6.96 -9.08 7.74
C TRP A 51 -6.41 -9.29 9.15
N VAL A 52 -6.71 -10.43 9.78
CA VAL A 52 -6.19 -10.78 11.10
C VAL A 52 -4.67 -10.80 11.10
N HIS A 53 -4.04 -11.47 10.14
CA HIS A 53 -2.60 -11.54 10.00
C HIS A 53 -1.98 -10.15 9.81
N LYS A 54 -2.56 -9.32 8.93
CA LYS A 54 -2.07 -7.96 8.69
C LYS A 54 -2.17 -7.08 9.93
N PHE A 55 -3.25 -7.22 10.69
CA PHE A 55 -3.43 -6.49 11.93
C PHE A 55 -2.42 -6.93 12.99
N ARG A 56 -2.24 -8.24 13.19
CA ARG A 56 -1.26 -8.79 14.14
C ARG A 56 0.19 -8.46 13.78
N THR A 57 0.53 -8.37 12.50
CA THR A 57 1.92 -8.11 12.06
C THR A 57 2.26 -6.62 11.96
N THR A 58 1.36 -5.80 11.41
CA THR A 58 1.65 -4.39 11.08
C THR A 58 0.82 -3.41 11.92
N GLY A 59 -0.23 -3.87 12.62
CA GLY A 59 -1.18 -3.00 13.32
C GLY A 59 -2.11 -2.19 12.40
N THR A 60 -2.09 -2.46 11.09
CA THR A 60 -2.85 -1.65 10.10
C THR A 60 -4.06 -2.40 9.56
N VAL A 61 -5.23 -1.76 9.64
CA VAL A 61 -6.50 -2.28 9.08
C VAL A 61 -6.70 -1.82 7.63
N SER A 62 -6.25 -0.60 7.34
CA SER A 62 -6.42 0.05 6.04
C SER A 62 -5.61 -0.65 4.96
N LYS A 63 -6.13 -0.66 3.73
CA LYS A 63 -5.36 -1.08 2.56
C LYS A 63 -4.23 -0.07 2.36
N LYS A 64 -2.99 -0.54 2.21
CA LYS A 64 -1.89 0.35 1.81
C LYS A 64 -2.17 0.79 0.38
N LYS A 65 -1.99 2.08 0.10
CA LYS A 65 -2.03 2.56 -1.29
C LYS A 65 -1.02 1.74 -2.08
N PRO A 66 -1.39 1.13 -3.23
CA PRO A 66 -0.41 0.44 -4.05
C PRO A 66 0.71 1.43 -4.36
N PRO A 67 1.98 0.98 -4.36
CA PRO A 67 3.08 1.85 -4.76
C PRO A 67 2.76 2.42 -6.15
N GLY A 68 3.05 3.71 -6.34
CA GLY A 68 2.94 4.32 -7.65
C GLY A 68 3.91 3.66 -8.65
N PRO A 69 3.83 4.04 -9.93
CA PRO A 69 4.78 3.58 -10.94
C PRO A 69 6.23 3.75 -10.46
N ALA A 70 7.06 2.74 -10.72
CA ALA A 70 8.48 2.82 -10.41
C ALA A 70 9.09 4.05 -11.10
N ARG A 71 9.88 4.83 -10.36
CA ARG A 71 10.57 5.99 -10.93
C ARG A 71 11.67 5.49 -11.87
N THR A 72 11.51 5.73 -13.17
CA THR A 72 12.47 5.31 -14.19
C THR A 72 13.69 6.22 -14.27
N VAL A 73 13.52 7.51 -14.00
CA VAL A 73 14.61 8.50 -14.14
C VAL A 73 15.33 8.79 -12.83
N ARG A 74 14.61 8.93 -11.72
CA ARG A 74 15.19 9.16 -10.38
C ARG A 74 15.48 7.85 -9.66
N THR A 75 16.27 6.98 -10.29
CA THR A 75 16.82 5.77 -9.66
C THR A 75 18.01 6.14 -8.76
N PRO A 76 18.38 5.31 -7.76
CA PRO A 76 19.55 5.55 -6.92
C PRO A 76 20.83 5.80 -7.73
N ASP A 77 21.04 5.03 -8.80
CA ASP A 77 22.20 5.16 -9.69
C ASP A 77 22.22 6.51 -10.41
N ASN A 78 21.08 6.95 -10.96
CA ASN A 78 20.99 8.23 -11.63
C ASN A 78 21.16 9.40 -10.65
N ILE A 79 20.66 9.26 -9.41
CA ILE A 79 20.90 10.24 -8.34
C ILE A 79 22.39 10.32 -8.02
N ALA A 80 23.08 9.17 -7.91
CA ALA A 80 24.53 9.14 -7.68
C ALA A 80 25.32 9.77 -8.85
N ARG A 81 24.90 9.53 -10.10
CA ARG A 81 25.49 10.15 -11.30
C ARG A 81 25.33 11.67 -11.29
N VAL A 82 24.12 12.17 -11.02
CA VAL A 82 23.86 13.62 -10.89
C VAL A 82 24.69 14.21 -9.76
N ARG A 83 24.73 13.56 -8.59
CA ARG A 83 25.51 14.00 -7.43
C ARG A 83 27.00 14.11 -7.76
N THR A 84 27.54 13.13 -8.50
CA THR A 84 28.94 13.11 -8.91
C THR A 84 29.26 14.23 -9.90
N ALA A 85 28.38 14.48 -10.88
CA ALA A 85 28.54 15.58 -11.83
C ALA A 85 28.49 16.95 -11.12
N LEU A 86 27.60 17.12 -10.15
CA LEU A 86 27.50 18.34 -9.36
C LEU A 86 28.77 18.60 -8.54
N MET A 87 29.31 17.56 -7.90
CA MET A 87 30.57 17.66 -7.14
C MET A 87 31.77 18.01 -8.03
N ARG A 88 31.82 17.49 -9.26
CA ARG A 88 32.89 17.81 -10.23
C ARG A 88 32.82 19.24 -10.74
N SER A 89 31.64 19.83 -10.82
CA SER A 89 31.44 21.17 -11.40
C SER A 89 30.22 21.87 -10.78
N PRO A 90 30.37 22.39 -9.55
CA PRO A 90 29.25 22.97 -8.81
C PRO A 90 28.70 24.24 -9.45
N GLY A 91 29.53 25.01 -10.18
CA GLY A 91 29.12 26.23 -10.87
C GLY A 91 28.40 26.02 -12.20
N ARG A 92 28.25 24.78 -12.69
CA ARG A 92 27.53 24.51 -13.94
C ARG A 92 26.02 24.52 -13.72
N SER A 93 25.29 25.10 -14.68
CA SER A 93 23.83 25.10 -14.64
C SER A 93 23.24 23.70 -14.78
N ALA A 94 22.05 23.49 -14.21
CA ALA A 94 21.32 22.23 -14.34
C ALA A 94 21.11 21.80 -15.81
N ARG A 95 21.01 22.76 -16.74
CA ARG A 95 20.90 22.48 -18.18
C ARG A 95 22.16 21.84 -18.75
N ARG A 96 23.35 22.31 -18.34
CA ARG A 96 24.63 21.69 -18.75
C ARG A 96 24.78 20.29 -18.18
N HIS A 97 24.45 20.10 -16.90
CA HIS A 97 24.47 18.78 -16.26
C HIS A 97 23.47 17.81 -16.92
N ALA A 98 22.28 18.28 -17.28
CA ALA A 98 21.28 17.47 -17.98
C ALA A 98 21.77 17.03 -19.37
N GLN A 99 22.42 17.93 -20.12
CA GLN A 99 23.01 17.61 -21.42
C GLN A 99 24.14 16.58 -21.28
N GLU A 100 25.05 16.77 -20.32
CA GLU A 100 26.16 15.86 -20.03
C GLU A 100 25.67 14.45 -19.65
N LEU A 101 24.62 14.38 -18.82
CA LEU A 101 24.08 13.12 -18.30
C LEU A 101 23.05 12.47 -19.23
N ARG A 102 22.67 13.13 -20.34
CA ARG A 102 21.58 12.75 -21.26
C ARG A 102 20.24 12.56 -20.53
N MET A 103 19.93 13.47 -19.62
CA MET A 103 18.71 13.47 -18.81
C MET A 103 17.86 14.69 -19.15
N LYS A 104 16.54 14.61 -18.91
CA LYS A 104 15.68 15.80 -19.01
C LYS A 104 16.05 16.79 -17.91
N LEU A 105 15.97 18.09 -18.21
CA LEU A 105 16.27 19.16 -17.25
C LEU A 105 15.50 18.99 -15.93
N ASP A 106 14.21 18.70 -16.01
CA ASP A 106 13.32 18.53 -14.83
C ASP A 106 13.66 17.31 -13.99
N SER A 107 14.46 16.38 -14.53
CA SER A 107 14.92 15.21 -13.77
C SER A 107 16.19 15.47 -12.98
N VAL A 108 16.96 16.49 -13.38
CA VAL A 108 18.22 16.91 -12.74
C VAL A 108 17.99 17.98 -11.68
N ARG A 109 16.98 18.85 -11.87
CA ARG A 109 16.45 19.74 -10.83
C ARG A 109 15.76 18.94 -9.73
#